data_AF-A0A6A4W0Z3-F1
#
_entry.id   AF-A0A6A4W0Z3-F1
#
_cell.length_a   1.000
_cell.length_b   1.000
_cell.length_c   1.000
_cell.angle_alpha   90.00
_cell.angle_beta   90.00
_cell.angle_gamma   90.00
#
_symmetry.space_group_name_H-M   'P 1'
#
loop_
_entity.id
_entity.type
_entity.pdbx_description
1 polymer ?
#
loop_
_entity_poly.entity_id
_entity_poly.type
_entity_poly.pdbx_seq_one_letter_code
_entity_poly.pdbx_strand_id
1 'polypeptide(L)'
;MLKYMICLGKNNNDNSRCRPEAKDYLGCRMDHELMTRESWKKLGFDDLDSPAMADCEPEQSGGWHILLCCTGSVASLKVPELAALLQRAPAAGRRAVTIRVVSTDAARHFFSPSDLPPGVQHYTDADEWSAWRGRGDPVLHIALREWAHLLLVAPLDANSLAKLATGLCDTLVTCVARAWPLGRRPVLLCPAMNTEMWRHPVTAPQLETLRSWGCSVQPPVQKTLVCGETGVGAMAHLEDIRDTAYRLLEQWEKGAAGET
;
A
#
# COMPACT_ATOMS: atom_id res chain seq x y z
N MET A 1 -18.93 -5.69 0.65
CA MET A 1 -19.90 -6.25 -0.33
C MET A 1 -19.31 -7.47 -1.06
N LEU A 2 -17.99 -7.45 -1.31
CA LEU A 2 -17.26 -8.52 -1.99
C LEU A 2 -17.46 -9.93 -1.43
N LYS A 3 -17.41 -10.14 -0.10
CA LYS A 3 -17.64 -11.46 0.52
C LYS A 3 -19.02 -12.04 0.17
N TYR A 4 -20.06 -11.20 0.19
CA TYR A 4 -21.41 -11.59 -0.20
C TYR A 4 -21.50 -11.92 -1.70
N MET A 5 -20.90 -11.09 -2.57
CA MET A 5 -20.90 -11.35 -4.03
C MET A 5 -20.10 -12.62 -4.41
N ILE A 6 -18.96 -12.88 -3.75
CA ILE A 6 -18.20 -14.12 -3.91
C ILE A 6 -19.04 -15.32 -3.45
N CYS A 7 -19.75 -15.19 -2.32
CA CYS A 7 -20.64 -16.24 -1.84
C CYS A 7 -21.75 -16.54 -2.85
N LEU A 8 -22.38 -15.52 -3.44
CA LEU A 8 -23.40 -15.70 -4.48
C LEU A 8 -22.86 -16.40 -5.72
N GLY A 9 -21.67 -16.01 -6.19
CA GLY A 9 -21.01 -16.67 -7.30
C GLY A 9 -20.72 -18.15 -7.05
N LYS A 10 -20.36 -18.52 -5.81
CA LYS A 10 -20.11 -19.91 -5.41
C LYS A 10 -21.39 -20.74 -5.21
N ASN A 11 -22.49 -20.08 -4.84
CA ASN A 11 -23.76 -20.73 -4.51
C ASN A 11 -24.83 -20.55 -5.61
N ASN A 12 -24.43 -20.31 -6.86
CA ASN A 12 -25.35 -20.19 -7.99
C ASN A 12 -26.46 -19.14 -7.77
N ASN A 13 -26.09 -17.99 -7.20
CA ASN A 13 -26.99 -16.89 -6.79
C ASN A 13 -28.06 -17.27 -5.74
N ASP A 14 -27.86 -18.35 -4.99
CA ASP A 14 -28.70 -18.68 -3.84
C ASP A 14 -28.40 -17.75 -2.67
N ASN A 15 -29.23 -16.72 -2.52
CA ASN A 15 -29.14 -15.74 -1.44
C ASN A 15 -29.28 -16.36 -0.05
N SER A 16 -29.99 -17.49 0.09
CA SER A 16 -30.26 -18.09 1.40
C SER A 16 -28.97 -18.60 2.07
N ARG A 17 -28.03 -19.09 1.26
CA ARG A 17 -26.73 -19.62 1.71
C ARG A 17 -25.70 -18.54 2.05
N CYS A 18 -25.98 -17.29 1.66
CA CYS A 18 -25.09 -16.15 1.83
C CYS A 18 -25.66 -15.10 2.81
N ARG A 19 -26.68 -15.49 3.59
CA ARG A 19 -27.30 -14.66 4.63
C ARG A 19 -26.29 -14.18 5.69
N PRO A 20 -25.31 -14.98 6.15
CA PRO A 20 -24.28 -14.50 7.09
C PRO A 20 -23.43 -13.36 6.53
N GLU A 21 -22.94 -13.47 5.29
CA GLU A 21 -22.13 -12.44 4.64
C GLU A 21 -22.96 -11.17 4.35
N ALA A 22 -24.26 -11.33 4.09
CA ALA A 22 -25.20 -10.22 3.96
C ALA A 22 -25.41 -9.50 5.30
N LYS A 23 -25.56 -10.26 6.40
CA LYS A 23 -25.67 -9.72 7.76
C LYS A 23 -24.42 -8.94 8.14
N ASP A 24 -23.23 -9.51 7.93
CA ASP A 24 -21.95 -8.84 8.22
C ASP A 24 -21.80 -7.53 7.44
N TYR A 25 -22.15 -7.55 6.15
CA TYR A 25 -22.12 -6.35 5.31
C TYR A 25 -23.06 -5.25 5.81
N LEU A 26 -24.30 -5.59 6.16
CA LEU A 26 -25.26 -4.64 6.72
C LEU A 26 -24.82 -4.12 8.09
N GLY A 27 -24.18 -4.97 8.89
CA GLY A 27 -23.70 -4.65 10.24
C GLY A 27 -22.65 -3.55 10.17
N CYS A 28 -21.65 -3.78 9.32
CA CYS A 28 -20.62 -2.79 9.06
C CYS A 28 -21.19 -1.46 8.54
N ARG A 29 -22.16 -1.48 7.64
CA ARG A 29 -22.77 -0.24 7.14
C ARG A 29 -23.52 0.53 8.24
N MET A 30 -24.14 -0.16 9.18
CA MET A 30 -24.78 0.47 10.34
C MET A 30 -23.76 1.02 11.34
N ASP A 31 -22.63 0.35 11.53
CA ASP A 31 -21.57 0.79 12.46
C ASP A 31 -20.79 2.01 11.93
N HIS A 32 -20.72 2.19 10.61
CA HIS A 32 -20.08 3.33 9.94
C HIS A 32 -21.05 4.44 9.49
N GLU A 33 -22.28 4.47 10.01
CA GLU A 33 -23.30 5.49 9.69
C GLU A 33 -23.67 5.60 8.19
N LEU A 34 -23.38 4.55 7.39
CA LEU A 34 -23.70 4.48 5.96
C LEU A 34 -25.15 4.01 5.70
N MET A 35 -25.88 3.68 6.77
CA MET A 35 -27.31 3.39 6.79
C MET A 35 -27.86 3.55 8.21
N THR A 36 -29.17 3.78 8.34
CA THR A 36 -29.83 3.86 9.64
C THR A 36 -29.72 2.53 10.38
N ARG A 37 -29.34 2.59 11.66
CA ARG A 37 -29.24 1.40 12.51
C ARG A 37 -30.64 0.82 12.72
N GLU A 38 -30.86 -0.41 12.25
CA GLU A 38 -32.09 -1.17 12.47
C GLU A 38 -31.81 -2.45 13.26
N SER A 39 -32.84 -3.03 13.87
CA SER A 39 -32.68 -4.29 14.59
C SER A 39 -32.55 -5.46 13.60
N TRP A 40 -31.71 -6.44 13.94
CA TRP A 40 -31.55 -7.66 13.14
C TRP A 40 -32.85 -8.42 12.90
N LYS A 41 -33.78 -8.35 13.86
CA LYS A 41 -35.13 -8.90 13.74
C LYS A 41 -35.95 -8.24 12.63
N LYS A 42 -35.82 -6.93 12.44
CA LYS A 42 -36.53 -6.19 11.39
C LYS A 42 -35.93 -6.46 10.00
N LEU A 43 -34.62 -6.67 9.95
CA LEU A 43 -33.88 -7.02 8.74
C LEU A 43 -33.95 -8.53 8.40
N GLY A 44 -34.63 -9.34 9.22
CA GLY A 44 -34.84 -10.76 8.99
C GLY A 44 -33.58 -11.61 9.13
N PHE A 45 -32.71 -11.29 10.11
CA PHE A 45 -31.49 -12.02 10.47
C PHE A 45 -31.49 -12.50 11.94
N ASP A 46 -32.68 -12.68 12.52
CA ASP A 46 -32.89 -13.16 13.89
C ASP A 46 -32.52 -14.62 14.09
N ASP A 47 -32.45 -15.38 13.00
CA ASP A 47 -32.04 -16.78 12.92
C ASP A 47 -30.52 -17.00 12.97
N LEU A 48 -29.73 -15.94 12.83
CA LEU A 48 -28.27 -16.02 12.82
C LEU A 48 -27.69 -15.54 14.15
N ASP A 49 -26.88 -16.36 14.80
CA ASP A 49 -26.09 -15.94 15.96
C ASP A 49 -25.16 -14.77 15.58
N SER A 50 -24.92 -13.84 16.50
CA SER A 50 -23.97 -12.74 16.31
C SER A 50 -22.54 -13.29 16.28
N PRO A 51 -21.82 -13.29 15.15
CA PRO A 51 -20.43 -13.71 15.15
C PRO A 51 -19.56 -12.63 15.81
N ALA A 52 -18.44 -13.07 16.39
CA ALA A 52 -17.36 -12.18 16.81
C ALA A 52 -16.93 -11.28 15.64
N MET A 53 -16.62 -10.03 15.95
CA MET A 53 -16.22 -8.96 15.04
C MET A 53 -15.36 -9.48 13.88
N ALA A 54 -15.99 -9.70 12.71
CA ALA A 54 -15.28 -9.93 11.48
C ALA A 54 -14.83 -8.58 10.93
N ASP A 55 -13.51 -8.42 10.75
CA ASP A 55 -12.90 -7.21 10.23
C ASP A 55 -13.63 -6.71 8.98
N CYS A 56 -14.34 -5.59 9.15
CA CYS A 56 -14.90 -4.87 8.03
C CYS A 56 -13.76 -4.09 7.37
N GLU A 57 -13.22 -4.63 6.27
CA GLU A 57 -12.48 -3.81 5.32
C GLU A 57 -13.51 -2.89 4.63
N PRO A 58 -13.46 -1.57 4.83
CA PRO A 58 -14.37 -0.67 4.15
C PRO A 58 -14.08 -0.70 2.64
N GLU A 59 -14.98 -1.28 1.86
CA GLU A 59 -14.99 -1.12 0.41
C GLU A 59 -15.42 0.31 0.07
N GLN A 60 -14.44 1.06 -0.47
CA GLN A 60 -14.56 2.28 -1.26
C GLN A 60 -15.24 3.47 -0.56
N SER A 61 -14.56 4.02 0.44
CA SER A 61 -14.57 5.48 0.57
C SER A 61 -13.91 6.06 -0.69
N GLY A 62 -14.37 7.20 -1.21
CA GLY A 62 -13.80 7.85 -2.40
C GLY A 62 -12.38 8.40 -2.21
N GLY A 63 -11.54 7.72 -1.42
CA GLY A 63 -10.17 8.05 -1.10
C GLY A 63 -9.14 7.31 -1.95
N TRP A 64 -7.91 7.80 -1.93
CA TRP A 64 -6.77 7.08 -2.49
C TRP A 64 -6.13 6.18 -1.45
N HIS A 65 -5.65 5.03 -1.88
CA HIS A 65 -5.00 4.03 -1.04
C HIS A 65 -3.55 3.94 -1.47
N ILE A 66 -2.64 4.28 -0.58
CA ILE A 66 -1.20 4.26 -0.84
C ILE A 66 -0.59 3.15 0.01
N LEU A 67 0.09 2.21 -0.67
CA LEU A 67 0.94 1.26 0.00
C LEU A 67 2.36 1.82 0.06
N LEU A 68 2.77 2.26 1.24
CA LEU A 68 4.09 2.80 1.50
C LEU A 68 5.03 1.66 1.92
N CYS A 69 5.85 1.20 0.99
CA CYS A 69 6.90 0.23 1.23
C CYS A 69 8.21 0.93 1.64
N CYS A 70 8.83 0.47 2.70
CA CYS A 70 10.15 0.95 3.15
C CYS A 70 11.17 -0.19 3.20
N THR A 71 12.40 0.15 2.81
CA THR A 71 13.52 -0.81 2.68
C THR A 71 14.70 -0.38 3.56
N GLY A 72 15.80 -1.15 3.57
CA GLY A 72 16.94 -1.02 4.49
C GLY A 72 17.86 0.15 4.17
N SER A 73 17.34 1.39 4.25
CA SER A 73 18.11 2.62 4.14
C SER A 73 17.94 3.48 5.39
N VAL A 74 18.98 4.25 5.75
CA VAL A 74 18.92 5.21 6.88
C VAL A 74 17.77 6.21 6.70
N ALA A 75 17.39 6.51 5.46
CA ALA A 75 16.24 7.36 5.15
C ALA A 75 14.90 6.81 5.69
N SER A 76 14.83 5.55 6.13
CA SER A 76 13.64 4.97 6.75
C SER A 76 13.24 5.65 8.06
N LEU A 77 14.17 6.37 8.71
CA LEU A 77 13.86 7.31 9.82
C LEU A 77 12.77 8.33 9.46
N LYS A 78 12.60 8.66 8.17
CA LYS A 78 11.62 9.64 7.68
C LYS A 78 10.29 9.03 7.26
N VAL A 79 10.14 7.71 7.32
CA VAL A 79 8.89 7.02 6.93
C VAL A 79 7.69 7.50 7.74
N PRO A 80 7.78 7.66 9.09
CA PRO A 80 6.65 8.19 9.86
C PRO A 80 6.25 9.62 9.45
N GLU A 81 7.23 10.48 9.22
CA GLU A 81 7.01 11.86 8.77
C GLU A 81 6.36 11.88 7.38
N LEU A 82 6.81 11.02 6.45
CA LEU A 82 6.23 10.87 5.13
C LEU A 82 4.79 10.35 5.19
N ALA A 83 4.52 9.36 6.03
CA ALA A 83 3.17 8.82 6.22
C ALA A 83 2.22 9.90 6.77
N ALA A 84 2.66 10.67 7.77
CA ALA A 84 1.90 11.79 8.32
C ALA A 84 1.63 12.86 7.26
N LEU A 85 2.65 13.20 6.46
CA LEU A 85 2.55 14.19 5.39
C LEU A 85 1.56 13.78 4.30
N LEU A 86 1.54 12.50 3.93
CA LEU A 86 0.63 11.94 2.92
C LEU A 86 -0.82 11.81 3.42
N GLN A 87 -1.03 11.58 4.72
CA GLN A 87 -2.36 11.55 5.34
C GLN A 87 -2.93 12.93 5.62
N ARG A 88 -2.07 13.94 5.84
CA ARG A 88 -2.51 15.28 6.21
C ARG A 88 -3.50 15.80 5.17
N ALA A 89 -4.66 16.26 5.68
CA ALA A 89 -5.77 16.72 4.86
C ALA A 89 -5.25 17.64 3.74
N PRO A 90 -5.39 17.22 2.47
CA PRO A 90 -4.86 18.01 1.39
C PRO A 90 -5.63 19.33 1.30
N ALA A 91 -4.97 20.38 0.76
CA ALA A 91 -5.61 21.66 0.50
C ALA A 91 -6.94 21.46 -0.26
N ALA A 92 -7.92 22.33 0.04
CA ALA A 92 -9.32 22.23 -0.37
C ALA A 92 -9.52 21.55 -1.75
N GLY A 93 -10.22 20.41 -1.77
CA GLY A 93 -10.67 19.74 -3.00
C GLY A 93 -9.99 18.41 -3.36
N ARG A 94 -9.05 17.89 -2.55
CA ARG A 94 -8.43 16.57 -2.79
C ARG A 94 -9.05 15.46 -1.92
N ARG A 95 -8.92 14.23 -2.39
CA ARG A 95 -9.47 13.02 -1.77
C ARG A 95 -8.77 12.66 -0.46
N ALA A 96 -9.48 11.95 0.41
CA ALA A 96 -8.89 11.35 1.60
C ALA A 96 -7.82 10.32 1.20
N VAL A 97 -6.74 10.21 1.97
CA VAL A 97 -5.63 9.30 1.68
C VAL A 97 -5.50 8.32 2.84
N THR A 98 -5.65 7.03 2.55
CA THR A 98 -5.42 5.94 3.50
C THR A 98 -4.08 5.30 3.18
N ILE A 99 -3.29 5.02 4.21
CA ILE A 99 -1.94 4.49 4.06
C ILE A 99 -1.81 3.19 4.84
N ARG A 100 -1.22 2.19 4.18
CA ARG A 100 -0.67 0.99 4.81
C ARG A 100 0.83 1.01 4.60
N VAL A 101 1.60 0.68 5.64
CA VAL A 101 3.06 0.64 5.59
C VAL A 101 3.52 -0.81 5.55
N VAL A 102 4.48 -1.12 4.67
CA VAL A 102 5.12 -2.43 4.61
C VAL A 102 6.63 -2.22 4.75
N SER A 103 7.28 -2.90 5.67
CA SER A 103 8.73 -2.77 5.87
C SER A 103 9.45 -4.09 5.67
N THR A 104 10.61 -4.03 5.02
CA THR A 104 11.57 -5.15 5.12
C THR A 104 12.16 -5.21 6.52
N ASP A 105 12.68 -6.37 6.93
CA ASP A 105 13.35 -6.51 8.23
C ASP A 105 14.53 -5.53 8.40
N ALA A 106 15.27 -5.25 7.32
CA ALA A 106 16.36 -4.29 7.35
C ALA A 106 15.89 -2.84 7.64
N ALA A 107 14.68 -2.45 7.19
CA ALA A 107 14.14 -1.11 7.43
C ALA A 107 13.80 -0.88 8.91
N ARG A 108 13.42 -1.94 9.64
CA ARG A 108 13.01 -1.90 11.06
C ARG A 108 14.14 -1.54 12.01
N HIS A 109 15.39 -1.57 11.55
CA HIS A 109 16.52 -1.05 12.33
C HIS A 109 16.51 0.48 12.45
N PHE A 110 15.78 1.18 11.59
CA PHE A 110 15.83 2.64 11.48
C PHE A 110 14.56 3.34 11.99
N PHE A 111 13.45 2.64 12.18
CA PHE A 111 12.24 3.21 12.77
C PHE A 111 11.44 2.12 13.47
N SER A 112 10.64 2.51 14.47
CA SER A 112 9.72 1.61 15.16
C SER A 112 8.32 1.75 14.59
N PRO A 113 7.51 0.67 14.53
CA PRO A 113 6.09 0.76 14.18
C PRO A 113 5.31 1.73 15.07
N SER A 114 5.75 1.94 16.31
CA SER A 114 5.18 2.92 17.26
C SER A 114 5.32 4.38 16.82
N ASP A 115 6.25 4.67 15.91
CA ASP A 115 6.50 6.02 15.43
C ASP A 115 5.48 6.44 14.36
N LEU A 116 4.77 5.47 13.77
CA LEU A 116 3.80 5.70 12.71
C LEU A 116 2.56 6.47 13.21
N PRO A 117 1.93 7.28 12.35
CA PRO A 117 0.71 8.01 12.70
C PRO A 117 -0.42 7.07 13.15
N PRO A 118 -1.33 7.54 14.04
CA PRO A 118 -2.48 6.77 14.47
C PRO A 118 -3.34 6.29 13.29
N GLY A 119 -3.76 5.03 13.33
CA GLY A 119 -4.60 4.42 12.29
C GLY A 119 -3.85 3.92 11.06
N VAL A 120 -2.52 4.09 10.97
CA VAL A 120 -1.69 3.47 9.93
C VAL A 120 -1.41 2.02 10.32
N GLN A 121 -1.86 1.08 9.48
CA GLN A 121 -1.50 -0.33 9.63
C GLN A 121 -0.09 -0.59 9.11
N HIS A 122 0.67 -1.40 9.84
CA HIS A 122 2.05 -1.77 9.50
C HIS A 122 2.16 -3.29 9.34
N TYR A 123 2.79 -3.71 8.24
CA TYR A 123 3.00 -5.12 7.90
C TYR A 123 4.48 -5.41 7.67
N THR A 124 4.86 -6.65 7.96
CA THR A 124 6.21 -7.19 7.89
C THR A 124 6.21 -8.52 7.16
N ASP A 125 7.41 -9.02 6.83
CA ASP A 125 7.60 -10.33 6.20
C ASP A 125 7.02 -11.47 7.07
N ALA A 126 6.99 -11.31 8.40
CA ALA A 126 6.40 -12.29 9.32
C ALA A 126 4.86 -12.37 9.23
N ASP A 127 4.21 -11.26 8.88
CA ASP A 127 2.74 -11.19 8.79
C ASP A 127 2.17 -11.97 7.61
N GLU A 128 2.99 -12.15 6.57
CA GLU A 128 2.63 -12.96 5.41
C GLU A 128 2.36 -14.42 5.81
N TRP A 129 3.20 -14.97 6.68
CA TRP A 129 3.10 -16.35 7.14
C TRP A 129 2.14 -16.52 8.32
N SER A 130 1.92 -15.47 9.12
CA SER A 130 0.94 -15.52 10.21
C SER A 130 -0.50 -15.52 9.70
N ALA A 131 -0.73 -14.88 8.54
CA ALA A 131 -2.02 -14.83 7.85
C ALA A 131 -2.38 -16.12 7.10
N TRP A 132 -1.38 -16.91 6.68
CA TRP A 132 -1.59 -18.13 5.89
C TRP A 132 -1.51 -19.39 6.74
N ARG A 133 -2.65 -20.04 7.00
CA ARG A 133 -2.74 -21.29 7.80
C ARG A 133 -3.19 -22.49 6.98
N GLY A 134 -3.82 -22.26 5.83
CA GLY A 134 -4.24 -23.32 4.92
C GLY A 134 -4.67 -22.82 3.54
N ARG A 135 -5.00 -23.77 2.66
CA ARG A 135 -5.55 -23.45 1.33
C ARG A 135 -6.91 -22.77 1.49
N GLY A 136 -7.03 -21.55 0.97
CA GLY A 136 -8.23 -20.74 1.04
C GLY A 136 -8.05 -19.45 1.84
N ASP A 137 -7.00 -19.36 2.66
CA ASP A 137 -6.66 -18.13 3.39
C ASP A 137 -6.13 -17.06 2.44
N PRO A 138 -6.37 -15.77 2.74
CA PRO A 138 -5.89 -14.68 1.91
C PRO A 138 -4.36 -14.62 1.91
N VAL A 139 -3.78 -14.50 0.72
CA VAL A 139 -2.34 -14.29 0.55
C VAL A 139 -2.06 -12.79 0.73
N LEU A 140 -1.35 -12.43 1.80
CA LEU A 140 -1.22 -11.04 2.24
C LEU A 140 -0.69 -10.10 1.14
N HIS A 141 0.36 -10.48 0.42
CA HIS A 141 0.92 -9.63 -0.65
C HIS A 141 -0.08 -9.38 -1.78
N ILE A 142 -0.97 -10.33 -2.08
CA ILE A 142 -2.03 -10.17 -3.08
C ILE A 142 -3.11 -9.23 -2.53
N ALA A 143 -3.53 -9.41 -1.29
CA ALA A 143 -4.53 -8.55 -0.64
C ALA A 143 -4.06 -7.08 -0.58
N LEU A 144 -2.80 -6.85 -0.19
CA LEU A 144 -2.20 -5.50 -0.18
C LEU A 144 -2.14 -4.89 -1.58
N ARG A 145 -1.76 -5.69 -2.59
CA ARG A 145 -1.73 -5.27 -3.99
C ARG A 145 -3.13 -4.89 -4.50
N GLU A 146 -4.16 -5.64 -4.14
CA GLU A 146 -5.54 -5.36 -4.55
C GLU A 146 -6.09 -4.10 -3.90
N TRP A 147 -5.80 -3.92 -2.61
CA TRP A 147 -6.21 -2.76 -1.80
C TRP A 147 -5.61 -1.44 -2.30
N ALA A 148 -4.35 -1.45 -2.74
CA ALA A 148 -3.59 -0.23 -3.04
C ALA A 148 -3.83 0.31 -4.46
N HIS A 149 -4.00 1.62 -4.56
CA HIS A 149 -4.05 2.34 -5.84
C HIS A 149 -2.65 2.75 -6.33
N LEU A 150 -1.73 3.03 -5.41
CA LEU A 150 -0.34 3.38 -5.67
C LEU A 150 0.60 2.51 -4.83
N LEU A 151 1.64 1.97 -5.45
CA LEU A 151 2.79 1.40 -4.78
C LEU A 151 3.88 2.46 -4.65
N LEU A 152 4.19 2.89 -3.43
CA LEU A 152 5.23 3.86 -3.13
C LEU A 152 6.36 3.18 -2.37
N VAL A 153 7.56 3.06 -2.96
CA VAL A 153 8.74 2.51 -2.27
C VAL A 153 9.67 3.65 -1.89
N ALA A 154 9.58 4.08 -0.63
CA ALA A 154 10.30 5.24 -0.09
C ALA A 154 10.70 5.01 1.39
N PRO A 155 11.98 4.77 1.68
CA PRO A 155 13.10 4.69 0.74
C PRO A 155 13.19 3.36 -0.01
N LEU A 156 13.82 3.40 -1.19
CA LEU A 156 14.32 2.25 -1.94
C LEU A 156 15.86 2.15 -1.78
N ASP A 157 16.32 1.14 -1.05
CA ASP A 157 17.74 0.79 -0.94
C ASP A 157 18.27 0.13 -2.22
N ALA A 158 19.59 0.01 -2.35
CA ALA A 158 20.21 -0.58 -3.54
C ALA A 158 19.97 -2.09 -3.69
N ASN A 159 19.74 -2.80 -2.59
CA ASN A 159 19.52 -4.25 -2.58
C ASN A 159 18.14 -4.59 -3.14
N SER A 160 17.09 -3.96 -2.59
CA SER A 160 15.74 -4.02 -3.11
C SER A 160 15.66 -3.45 -4.53
N LEU A 161 16.41 -2.40 -4.89
CA LEU A 161 16.50 -1.95 -6.28
C LEU A 161 16.98 -3.08 -7.22
N ALA A 162 18.07 -3.78 -6.84
CA ALA A 162 18.60 -4.89 -7.61
C ALA A 162 17.61 -6.07 -7.70
N LYS A 163 16.91 -6.37 -6.61
CA LYS A 163 15.87 -7.41 -6.57
C LYS A 163 14.69 -7.08 -7.49
N LEU A 164 14.19 -5.85 -7.43
CA LEU A 164 13.10 -5.39 -8.29
C LEU A 164 13.49 -5.46 -9.77
N ALA A 165 14.69 -4.98 -10.12
CA ALA A 165 15.17 -4.97 -11.50
C ALA A 165 15.44 -6.38 -12.08
N THR A 166 15.73 -7.36 -11.22
CA THR A 166 16.00 -8.76 -11.64
C THR A 166 14.80 -9.70 -11.45
N GLY A 167 13.73 -9.24 -10.78
CA GLY A 167 12.51 -9.99 -10.56
C GLY A 167 12.54 -10.93 -9.34
N LEU A 168 13.47 -10.74 -8.41
CA LEU A 168 13.49 -11.46 -7.14
C LEU A 168 12.35 -10.98 -6.22
N CYS A 169 11.67 -11.93 -5.57
CA CYS A 169 10.53 -11.70 -4.69
C CYS A 169 10.62 -12.56 -3.42
N ASP A 170 11.50 -12.18 -2.52
CA ASP A 170 11.84 -12.93 -1.29
C ASP A 170 11.48 -12.18 0.01
N THR A 171 10.83 -11.03 -0.12
CA THR A 171 10.27 -10.23 0.99
C THR A 171 8.85 -9.80 0.63
N LEU A 172 8.03 -9.46 1.61
CA LEU A 172 6.66 -8.97 1.38
C LEU A 172 6.64 -7.77 0.42
N VAL A 173 7.58 -6.83 0.59
CA VAL A 173 7.76 -5.67 -0.31
C VAL A 173 8.00 -6.11 -1.75
N THR A 174 8.91 -7.06 -1.97
CA THR A 174 9.29 -7.50 -3.33
C THR A 174 8.24 -8.42 -3.95
N CYS A 175 7.54 -9.23 -3.14
CA CYS A 175 6.36 -10.02 -3.56
C CYS A 175 5.22 -9.12 -4.05
N VAL A 176 4.87 -8.08 -3.28
CA VAL A 176 3.84 -7.11 -3.70
C VAL A 176 4.25 -6.43 -5.01
N ALA A 177 5.49 -5.96 -5.11
CA ALA A 177 5.98 -5.29 -6.30
C ALA A 177 5.98 -6.21 -7.53
N ARG A 178 6.30 -7.50 -7.35
CA ARG A 178 6.31 -8.50 -8.43
C ARG A 178 4.90 -8.82 -8.92
N ALA A 179 3.90 -8.82 -8.03
CA ALA A 179 2.49 -9.04 -8.36
C ALA A 179 1.76 -7.76 -8.83
N TRP A 180 2.46 -6.62 -8.87
CA TRP A 180 1.86 -5.33 -9.21
C TRP A 180 1.44 -5.27 -10.69
N PRO A 181 0.25 -4.75 -11.02
CA PRO A 181 -0.20 -4.62 -12.40
C PRO A 181 0.45 -3.39 -13.06
N LEU A 182 1.71 -3.54 -13.46
CA LEU A 182 2.48 -2.52 -14.16
C LEU A 182 1.72 -2.03 -15.40
N GLY A 183 1.79 -0.72 -15.66
CA GLY A 183 1.02 -0.04 -16.72
C GLY A 183 -0.44 0.25 -16.38
N ARG A 184 -1.06 -0.50 -15.45
CA ARG A 184 -2.45 -0.25 -15.02
C ARG A 184 -2.57 0.47 -13.69
N ARG A 185 -1.58 0.36 -12.79
CA ARG A 185 -1.53 1.10 -11.52
C ARG A 185 -0.14 1.72 -11.34
N PRO A 186 -0.06 2.97 -10.87
CA PRO A 186 1.22 3.67 -10.75
C PRO A 186 2.14 3.01 -9.71
N VAL A 187 3.45 3.12 -9.97
CA VAL A 187 4.53 2.77 -9.04
C VAL A 187 5.46 3.97 -8.93
N LEU A 188 5.77 4.37 -7.70
CA LEU A 188 6.74 5.43 -7.41
C LEU A 188 7.90 4.85 -6.58
N LEU A 189 9.11 4.99 -7.11
CA LEU A 189 10.34 4.52 -6.48
C LEU A 189 11.16 5.74 -6.03
N CYS A 190 11.61 5.75 -4.77
CA CYS A 190 12.41 6.83 -4.20
C CYS A 190 13.75 6.27 -3.70
N PRO A 191 14.78 6.14 -4.58
CA PRO A 191 16.08 5.62 -4.19
C PRO A 191 16.74 6.44 -3.09
N ALA A 192 17.36 5.75 -2.13
CA ALA A 192 18.12 6.37 -1.05
C ALA A 192 19.30 5.48 -0.65
N MET A 193 20.50 5.89 -1.03
CA MET A 193 21.74 5.11 -0.84
C MET A 193 22.96 6.03 -0.78
N ASN A 194 24.10 5.49 -0.32
CA ASN A 194 25.35 6.22 -0.35
C ASN A 194 25.74 6.63 -1.79
N THR A 195 26.47 7.73 -1.94
CA THR A 195 26.88 8.28 -3.24
C THR A 195 27.67 7.31 -4.11
N GLU A 196 28.53 6.49 -3.53
CA GLU A 196 29.28 5.49 -4.29
C GLU A 196 28.38 4.35 -4.78
N MET A 197 27.35 3.98 -4.00
CA MET A 197 26.32 3.05 -4.46
C MET A 197 25.48 3.67 -5.59
N TRP A 198 25.17 4.96 -5.50
CA TRP A 198 24.43 5.67 -6.54
C TRP A 198 25.22 5.75 -7.85
N ARG A 199 26.53 6.01 -7.77
CA ARG A 199 27.46 6.06 -8.92
C ARG A 199 27.84 4.68 -9.44
N HIS A 200 27.54 3.61 -8.71
CA HIS A 200 27.88 2.25 -9.12
C HIS A 200 27.28 1.93 -10.50
N PRO A 201 28.03 1.27 -11.41
CA PRO A 201 27.61 1.04 -12.79
C PRO A 201 26.33 0.21 -12.94
N VAL A 202 25.89 -0.49 -11.88
CA VAL A 202 24.65 -1.29 -11.90
C VAL A 202 23.40 -0.46 -11.61
N THR A 203 23.53 0.66 -10.89
CA THR A 203 22.38 1.42 -10.37
C THR A 203 21.61 2.08 -11.51
N ALA A 204 22.31 2.74 -12.44
CA ALA A 204 21.67 3.41 -13.57
C ALA A 204 20.92 2.41 -14.49
N PRO A 205 21.53 1.29 -14.94
CA PRO A 205 20.83 0.28 -15.71
C PRO A 205 19.62 -0.33 -14.99
N GLN A 206 19.70 -0.58 -13.67
CA GLN A 206 18.57 -1.11 -12.89
C GLN A 206 17.39 -0.13 -12.87
N LEU A 207 17.67 1.16 -12.66
CA LEU A 207 16.64 2.19 -12.70
C LEU A 207 16.02 2.32 -14.09
N GLU A 208 16.84 2.21 -15.14
CA GLU A 208 16.34 2.30 -16.52
C GLU A 208 15.46 1.11 -16.89
N THR A 209 15.82 -0.10 -16.47
CA THR A 209 14.97 -1.28 -16.59
C THR A 209 13.61 -1.04 -15.93
N LEU A 210 13.58 -0.53 -14.69
CA LEU A 210 12.33 -0.26 -13.99
C LEU A 210 11.50 0.85 -14.65
N ARG A 211 12.15 1.91 -15.17
CA ARG A 211 11.46 2.94 -15.97
C ARG A 211 10.85 2.37 -17.23
N SER A 212 11.55 1.47 -17.92
CA SER A 212 11.04 0.81 -19.13
C SER A 212 9.76 -0.01 -18.87
N TRP A 213 9.56 -0.45 -17.62
CA TRP A 213 8.34 -1.16 -17.20
C TRP A 213 7.20 -0.21 -16.74
N GLY A 214 7.41 1.11 -16.82
CA GLY A 214 6.43 2.13 -16.43
C GLY A 214 6.54 2.59 -14.98
N CYS A 215 7.59 2.23 -14.24
CA CYS A 215 7.80 2.75 -12.89
C CYS A 215 8.29 4.20 -12.94
N SER A 216 7.70 5.06 -12.12
CA SER A 216 8.19 6.42 -11.90
C SER A 216 9.30 6.40 -10.86
N VAL A 217 10.40 7.12 -11.12
CA VAL A 217 11.53 7.24 -10.21
C VAL A 217 11.67 8.69 -9.77
N GLN A 218 11.51 8.95 -8.47
CA GLN A 218 11.87 10.23 -7.88
C GLN A 218 13.39 10.24 -7.61
N PRO A 219 14.18 11.09 -8.29
CA PRO A 219 15.62 11.07 -8.14
C PRO A 219 16.05 11.50 -6.72
N PRO A 220 17.16 10.96 -6.21
CA PRO A 220 17.72 11.40 -4.94
C PRO A 220 18.23 12.84 -5.02
N VAL A 221 18.30 13.51 -3.88
CA VAL A 221 18.86 14.86 -3.75
C VAL A 221 20.34 14.80 -3.40
N GLN A 222 21.01 15.90 -3.72
CA GLN A 222 22.38 16.14 -3.31
C GLN A 222 22.39 16.72 -1.89
N LYS A 223 23.22 16.16 -1.01
CA LYS A 223 23.47 16.73 0.33
C LYS A 223 24.96 16.87 0.57
N THR A 224 25.33 17.96 1.23
CA THR A 224 26.69 18.14 1.74
C THR A 224 26.87 17.23 2.95
N LEU A 225 27.80 16.28 2.85
CA LEU A 225 28.19 15.45 3.98
C LEU A 225 28.98 16.29 4.99
N VAL A 226 29.03 15.83 6.25
CA VAL A 226 29.75 16.52 7.34
C VAL A 226 31.24 16.72 7.02
N CYS A 227 31.81 15.89 6.15
CA CYS A 227 33.20 15.99 5.66
C CYS A 227 33.42 17.06 4.55
N GLY A 228 32.38 17.76 4.10
CA GLY A 228 32.47 18.77 3.04
C GLY A 228 32.30 18.23 1.62
N GLU A 229 32.29 16.91 1.41
CA GLU A 229 31.98 16.31 0.12
C GLU A 229 30.49 16.39 -0.20
N THR A 230 30.16 16.88 -1.39
CA THR A 230 28.77 16.97 -1.85
C THR A 230 28.39 15.70 -2.60
N GLY A 231 27.54 14.87 -1.99
CA GLY A 231 27.15 13.56 -2.51
C GLY A 231 25.69 13.52 -2.97
N VAL A 232 25.44 12.94 -4.15
CA VAL A 232 24.08 12.57 -4.60
C VAL A 232 23.73 11.21 -4.00
N GLY A 233 22.48 11.00 -3.58
CA GLY A 233 22.03 9.70 -3.07
C GLY A 233 21.10 9.78 -1.86
N ALA A 234 20.94 10.96 -1.26
CA ALA A 234 19.96 11.16 -0.20
C ALA A 234 18.53 11.07 -0.76
N MET A 235 17.61 10.48 0.00
CA MET A 235 16.19 10.44 -0.38
C MET A 235 15.66 11.85 -0.68
N ALA A 236 14.81 11.96 -1.71
CA ALA A 236 14.15 13.21 -2.09
C ALA A 236 13.40 13.88 -0.93
N HIS A 237 13.11 15.18 -1.06
CA HIS A 237 12.30 15.89 -0.09
C HIS A 237 10.91 15.28 -0.01
N LEU A 238 10.33 15.26 1.20
CA LEU A 238 9.08 14.55 1.44
C LEU A 238 7.91 15.19 0.68
N GLU A 239 7.96 16.51 0.51
CA GLU A 239 7.03 17.29 -0.29
C GLU A 239 7.07 16.89 -1.77
N ASP A 240 8.26 16.72 -2.34
CA ASP A 240 8.43 16.29 -3.74
C ASP A 240 7.88 14.87 -3.95
N ILE A 241 8.11 13.97 -2.99
CA ILE A 241 7.59 12.61 -3.00
C ILE A 241 6.05 12.64 -2.94
N ARG A 242 5.49 13.41 -2.01
CA ARG A 242 4.03 13.61 -1.86
C ARG A 242 3.42 14.14 -3.15
N ASP A 243 3.99 15.20 -3.71
CA ASP A 243 3.43 15.87 -4.88
C ASP A 243 3.50 14.97 -6.12
N THR A 244 4.58 14.21 -6.28
CA THR A 244 4.68 13.19 -7.33
C THR A 244 3.71 12.04 -7.13
N ALA A 245 3.55 11.53 -5.89
CA ALA A 245 2.59 10.48 -5.58
C ALA A 245 1.15 10.89 -5.94
N TYR A 246 0.75 12.09 -5.54
CA TYR A 246 -0.58 12.62 -5.86
C TYR A 246 -0.78 12.87 -7.35
N ARG A 247 0.21 13.44 -8.04
CA ARG A 247 0.14 13.61 -9.50
C ARG A 247 -0.05 12.29 -10.23
N LEU A 248 0.63 11.23 -9.80
CA LEU A 248 0.48 9.90 -10.39
C LEU A 248 -0.92 9.31 -10.16
N LEU A 249 -1.47 9.48 -8.95
CA LEU A 249 -2.83 9.04 -8.62
C LEU A 249 -3.89 9.80 -9.44
N GLU A 250 -3.75 11.12 -9.58
CA GLU A 250 -4.65 11.95 -10.41
C GLU A 250 -4.60 11.56 -11.89
N GLN A 251 -3.41 11.28 -12.43
CA GLN A 251 -3.23 10.83 -13.81
C GLN A 251 -3.84 9.46 -14.03
N TRP A 252 -3.60 8.53 -13.11
CA TRP A 252 -4.18 7.19 -13.13
C TRP A 252 -5.70 7.22 -13.12
N GLU A 253 -6.29 8.03 -12.25
CA GLU A 253 -7.74 8.17 -12.14
C GLU A 253 -8.38 8.76 -13.41
N LYS A 254 -7.75 9.79 -14.00
CA LYS A 254 -8.20 10.36 -15.28
C LYS A 254 -8.10 9.35 -16.42
N GLY A 255 -7.04 8.55 -16.45
CA GLY A 255 -6.88 7.47 -17.43
C GLY A 255 -7.95 6.40 -17.29
N ALA A 256 -8.24 5.97 -16.04
CA ALA A 256 -9.27 4.98 -15.75
C ALA A 256 -10.69 5.46 -16.11
N ALA A 257 -10.96 6.77 -16.01
CA ALA A 257 -12.25 7.36 -16.39
C ALA A 257 -12.42 7.57 -17.91
N GLY A 258 -11.34 7.51 -18.69
CA GLY A 258 -11.37 7.68 -20.15
C GLY A 258 -11.55 6.38 -20.95
N GLU A 259 -11.56 5.23 -20.29
CA GLU A 259 -11.71 3.90 -20.90
C GLU A 259 -13.16 3.34 -20.82
N THR A 260 -14.12 4.13 -20.33
CA THR A 260 -15.58 3.81 -20.31
C THR A 260 -16.33 4.50 -21.43
#